data_AF-A0A401Q2N6-F1
#
_entry.id   AF-A0A401Q2N6-F1
#
_cell.length_a   1.000
_cell.length_b   1.000
_cell.length_c   1.000
_cell.angle_alpha   90.00
_cell.angle_beta   90.00
_cell.angle_gamma   90.00
#
_symmetry.space_group_name_H-M   'P 1'
#
loop_
_entity.id
_entity.type
_entity.pdbx_description
1 polymer ?
#
loop_
_entity_poly.entity_id
_entity_poly.type
_entity_poly.pdbx_seq_one_letter_code
_entity_poly.pdbx_strand_id
1 'polypeptide(L)'
;MPEQFMGSYIIEVKKFLRTLRHEFTVKKYVLPAHEMTLEFPETITFLQEKIHVKVCARYSYGHPLSGSVVGRIIFKRKYVGPAYIHNLVPGILFNGCSMMEIPIQPFSLHFQEITALFEVTEAGTA
;
A
#
# COMPACT_ATOMS: atom_id res chain seq x y z
N MET A 1 -10.37 -9.01 35.68
CA MET A 1 -10.25 -8.26 34.40
C MET A 1 -10.92 -9.11 33.32
N PRO A 2 -11.86 -8.61 32.50
CA PRO A 2 -12.50 -9.46 31.50
C PRO A 2 -11.63 -9.55 30.24
N GLU A 3 -11.43 -10.79 29.77
CA GLU A 3 -10.73 -11.13 28.53
C GLU A 3 -11.75 -11.08 27.37
N GLN A 4 -11.47 -10.29 26.32
CA GLN A 4 -12.36 -10.18 25.16
C GLN A 4 -11.97 -11.20 24.10
N PHE A 5 -12.89 -12.10 23.78
CA PHE A 5 -12.68 -13.14 22.77
C PHE A 5 -12.84 -12.57 21.35
N MET A 6 -11.93 -12.95 20.45
CA MET A 6 -12.01 -12.62 19.03
C MET A 6 -12.88 -13.67 18.32
N GLY A 7 -13.68 -13.27 17.33
CA GLY A 7 -14.56 -14.19 16.61
C GLY A 7 -15.69 -13.50 15.87
N SER A 8 -16.54 -14.28 15.20
CA SER A 8 -17.76 -13.79 14.58
C SER A 8 -18.90 -13.78 15.59
N TYR A 9 -19.65 -12.68 15.61
CA TYR A 9 -20.78 -12.43 16.47
C TYR A 9 -22.00 -12.11 15.62
N ILE A 10 -23.18 -12.56 16.07
CA ILE A 10 -24.44 -12.29 15.40
C ILE A 10 -25.35 -11.54 16.37
N ILE A 11 -25.77 -10.35 15.97
CA ILE A 11 -26.83 -9.58 16.64
C ILE A 11 -28.16 -10.07 16.09
N GLU A 12 -29.00 -10.66 16.93
CA GLU A 12 -30.36 -11.07 16.57
C GLU A 12 -31.39 -10.15 17.22
N VAL A 13 -32.32 -9.62 16.41
CA VAL A 13 -33.46 -8.84 16.89
C VAL A 13 -34.75 -9.57 16.52
N LYS A 14 -35.44 -10.12 17.52
CA LYS A 14 -36.74 -10.78 17.34
C LYS A 14 -37.87 -9.76 17.42
N LYS A 15 -38.66 -9.67 16.35
CA LYS A 15 -39.96 -8.96 16.30
C LYS A 15 -41.07 -9.99 16.10
N PHE A 16 -42.31 -9.59 16.41
CA PHE A 16 -43.49 -10.47 16.44
C PHE A 16 -43.63 -11.40 15.21
N LEU A 17 -43.28 -10.91 14.01
CA LEU A 17 -43.37 -11.68 12.75
C LEU A 17 -42.03 -11.88 12.04
N ARG A 18 -40.91 -11.32 12.54
CA ARG A 18 -39.62 -11.33 11.83
C ARG A 18 -38.43 -11.30 12.78
N THR A 19 -37.40 -12.08 12.46
CA THR A 19 -36.09 -12.00 13.11
C THR A 19 -35.11 -11.32 12.16
N LEU A 20 -34.46 -10.25 12.61
CA LEU A 20 -33.37 -9.59 11.89
C LEU A 20 -32.05 -10.08 12.48
N ARG A 21 -31.08 -10.38 11.62
CA ARG A 21 -29.74 -10.83 12.02
C ARG A 21 -28.69 -9.91 11.39
N HIS A 22 -27.71 -9.48 12.18
CA HIS A 22 -26.54 -8.76 11.70
C HIS A 22 -25.28 -9.42 12.23
N GLU A 23 -24.45 -9.95 11.32
CA GLU A 23 -23.19 -10.59 11.67
C GLU A 23 -22.04 -9.57 11.59
N PHE A 24 -21.17 -9.58 12.59
CA PHE A 24 -19.96 -8.77 12.64
C PHE A 24 -18.81 -9.58 13.26
N THR A 25 -17.56 -9.30 12.86
CA THR A 25 -16.39 -10.00 13.37
C THR A 25 -15.58 -9.09 14.28
N VAL A 26 -15.30 -9.55 15.49
CA VAL A 26 -14.39 -8.90 16.44
C VAL A 26 -13.00 -9.48 16.24
N LYS A 27 -12.04 -8.64 15.87
CA LYS A 27 -10.62 -8.99 15.76
C LYS A 27 -9.83 -8.13 16.73
N LYS A 28 -8.62 -8.58 17.10
CA LYS A 28 -7.68 -7.72 17.81
C LYS A 28 -7.42 -6.47 16.99
N TYR A 29 -7.78 -5.32 17.54
CA TYR A 29 -7.39 -4.05 16.95
C TYR A 29 -5.90 -3.84 17.23
N VAL A 30 -5.09 -4.07 16.20
CA VAL A 30 -3.73 -3.53 16.14
C VAL A 30 -3.85 -2.28 15.29
N LEU A 31 -3.71 -1.13 15.94
CA LEU A 31 -3.56 0.14 15.24
C LEU A 31 -2.35 -0.04 14.30
N PRO A 32 -2.51 0.03 12.96
CA PRO A 32 -1.36 0.12 12.08
C PRO A 32 -0.52 1.28 12.62
N ALA A 33 0.75 1.00 12.93
CA ALA A 33 1.63 2.04 13.47
C ALA A 33 1.67 3.24 12.52
N HIS A 34 1.47 2.99 11.22
CA HIS A 34 1.55 3.96 10.16
C HIS A 34 0.51 3.78 9.05
N GLU A 35 0.25 4.88 8.36
CA GLU A 35 -0.50 4.98 7.12
C GLU A 35 0.45 5.37 5.98
N MET A 36 0.35 4.66 4.85
CA MET A 36 1.14 4.93 3.66
C MET A 36 0.27 5.49 2.53
N THR A 37 0.78 6.51 1.85
CA THR A 37 0.17 7.15 0.69
C THR A 37 1.15 7.14 -0.48
N LEU A 38 0.63 6.87 -1.67
CA LEU A 38 1.39 6.78 -2.91
C LEU A 38 0.83 7.79 -3.89
N GLU A 39 1.66 8.77 -4.25
CA GLU A 39 1.37 9.70 -5.33
C GLU A 39 2.08 9.19 -6.59
N PHE A 40 1.29 8.58 -7.49
CA PHE A 40 1.73 8.07 -8.78
C PHE A 40 1.13 8.96 -9.89
N PRO A 41 1.88 9.26 -10.97
CA PRO A 41 1.34 10.08 -12.06
C PRO A 41 0.13 9.40 -12.71
N GLU A 42 -0.96 10.15 -12.90
CA GLU A 42 -2.20 9.63 -13.48
C GLU A 42 -2.02 9.11 -14.91
N THR A 43 -1.13 9.74 -15.68
CA THR A 43 -0.84 9.37 -17.05
C THR A 43 0.67 9.28 -17.26
N ILE A 44 1.10 8.18 -17.87
CA ILE A 44 2.49 7.98 -18.30
C ILE A 44 2.50 7.99 -19.82
N THR A 45 3.35 8.84 -20.39
CA THR A 45 3.51 8.97 -21.84
C THR A 45 4.76 8.24 -22.32
N PHE A 46 4.73 7.77 -23.57
CA PHE A 46 5.86 7.06 -24.19
C PHE A 46 7.10 7.95 -24.41
N LEU A 47 6.94 9.27 -24.31
CA LEU A 47 8.02 10.25 -24.44
C LEU A 47 8.80 10.45 -23.13
N GLN A 48 8.22 10.09 -21.98
CA GLN A 48 8.90 10.25 -20.71
C GLN A 48 9.98 9.16 -20.55
N GLU A 49 11.17 9.54 -20.10
CA GLU A 49 12.25 8.58 -19.82
C GLU A 49 12.17 8.03 -18.40
N LYS A 50 11.66 8.86 -17.50
CA LYS A 50 11.53 8.61 -16.08
C LYS A 50 10.18 9.13 -15.58
N ILE A 51 9.66 8.48 -14.55
CA ILE A 51 8.53 8.98 -13.76
C ILE A 51 8.97 9.20 -12.32
N HIS A 52 8.35 10.17 -11.66
CA HIS A 52 8.57 10.43 -10.25
C HIS A 52 7.40 9.85 -9.47
N VAL A 53 7.71 9.07 -8.44
CA VAL A 53 6.73 8.54 -7.49
C VAL A 53 7.08 9.05 -6.12
N LYS A 54 6.10 9.62 -5.43
CA LYS A 54 6.27 10.10 -4.08
C LYS A 54 5.55 9.16 -3.13
N VAL A 55 6.33 8.56 -2.24
CA VAL A 55 5.83 7.70 -1.17
C VAL A 55 5.86 8.52 0.11
N CYS A 56 4.72 8.66 0.77
CA CYS A 56 4.63 9.30 2.07
C CYS A 56 4.10 8.31 3.10
N ALA A 57 4.74 8.25 4.25
CA ALA A 57 4.33 7.47 5.40
C ALA A 57 4.20 8.37 6.62
N ARG A 58 3.13 8.18 7.36
CA ARG A 58 2.85 8.91 8.61
C ARG A 58 2.44 7.91 9.65
N TYR A 59 2.77 8.19 10.90
CA TYR A 59 2.18 7.42 11.98
C TYR A 59 0.68 7.68 12.07
N SER A 60 -0.09 6.72 12.58
CA SER A 60 -1.54 6.88 12.79
C SER A 60 -1.91 8.02 13.74
N TYR A 61 -0.96 8.50 14.56
CA TYR A 61 -1.07 9.69 15.40
C TYR A 61 -0.63 10.99 14.68
N GLY A 62 -0.50 10.97 13.36
CA GLY A 62 -0.34 12.13 12.47
C GLY A 62 1.09 12.65 12.30
N HIS A 63 2.08 12.15 13.04
CA HIS A 63 3.47 12.58 12.91
C HIS A 63 4.13 11.93 11.68
N PRO A 64 5.07 12.63 11.03
CA PRO A 64 5.81 12.07 9.88
C PRO A 64 6.62 10.85 10.30
N LEU A 65 6.55 9.78 9.50
CA LEU A 65 7.31 8.57 9.77
C LEU A 65 8.79 8.77 9.41
N SER A 66 9.67 8.46 10.35
CA SER A 66 11.11 8.50 10.12
C SER A 66 11.60 7.07 9.87
N GLY A 67 12.25 6.84 8.74
CA GLY A 67 12.56 5.48 8.30
C GLY A 67 13.12 5.41 6.88
N SER A 68 13.21 4.20 6.35
CA SER A 68 13.53 3.93 4.96
C SER A 68 12.33 3.33 4.22
N VAL A 69 12.34 3.47 2.91
CA VAL A 69 11.35 2.88 2.02
C VAL A 69 12.08 2.13 0.93
N VAL A 70 11.65 0.89 0.70
CA VAL A 70 12.11 0.07 -0.42
C VAL A 70 10.93 -0.19 -1.33
N GLY A 71 11.20 -0.29 -2.63
CA GLY A 71 10.14 -0.48 -3.61
C GLY A 71 10.57 -1.35 -4.76
N ARG A 72 9.59 -1.97 -5.40
CA ARG A 72 9.76 -2.67 -6.67
C ARG A 72 8.61 -2.37 -7.59
N ILE A 73 8.92 -2.26 -8.87
CA ILE A 73 7.95 -1.98 -9.93
C ILE A 73 7.86 -3.20 -10.83
N ILE A 74 6.64 -3.63 -11.12
CA ILE A 74 6.33 -4.77 -11.97
C ILE A 74 5.60 -4.26 -13.20
N PHE A 75 6.19 -4.49 -14.36
CA PHE A 75 5.60 -4.17 -15.65
C PHE A 75 5.03 -5.45 -16.27
N LYS A 76 3.70 -5.53 -16.39
CA LYS A 76 3.02 -6.65 -17.05
C LYS A 76 2.85 -6.35 -18.52
N ARG A 77 3.28 -7.28 -19.39
CA ARG A 77 3.11 -7.16 -20.84
C ARG A 77 1.68 -7.51 -21.26
N LYS A 78 1.21 -6.91 -22.36
CA LYS A 78 -0.11 -7.19 -22.94
C LYS A 78 -0.22 -8.59 -23.56
N TYR A 79 0.89 -9.14 -24.05
CA TYR A 79 0.96 -10.49 -24.64
C TYR A 79 1.73 -11.43 -23.70
N VAL A 80 1.53 -12.74 -23.88
CA VAL A 80 2.16 -13.78 -23.05
C VAL A 80 3.69 -13.64 -23.11
N GLY A 81 4.27 -13.31 -21.95
CA GLY A 81 5.70 -13.14 -21.77
C GLY A 81 6.03 -12.85 -20.31
N PRO A 82 7.31 -12.97 -19.90
CA PRO A 82 7.71 -12.73 -18.52
C PRO A 82 7.47 -11.26 -18.13
N ALA A 83 6.97 -11.05 -16.91
CA ALA A 83 6.86 -9.72 -16.31
C ALA A 83 8.27 -9.16 -16.04
N TYR A 84 8.45 -7.87 -16.28
CA TYR A 84 9.70 -7.19 -15.96
C TYR A 84 9.60 -6.60 -14.55
N ILE A 85 10.58 -6.90 -13.70
CA ILE A 85 10.64 -6.44 -12.32
C ILE A 85 11.86 -5.52 -12.18
N HIS A 86 11.63 -4.30 -11.70
CA HIS A 86 12.67 -3.33 -11.41
C HIS A 86 12.69 -3.04 -9.91
N ASN A 87 13.79 -3.38 -9.25
CA ASN A 87 13.99 -3.07 -7.84
C ASN A 87 14.51 -1.64 -7.73
N LEU A 88 13.82 -0.82 -6.93
CA LEU A 88 14.20 0.56 -6.68
C LEU A 88 15.29 0.63 -5.62
N VAL A 89 16.13 1.64 -5.74
CA VAL A 89 17.12 1.96 -4.71
C VAL A 89 16.37 2.36 -3.43
N PRO A 90 16.74 1.82 -2.26
CA PRO A 90 16.17 2.23 -0.99
C PRO A 90 16.26 3.75 -0.80
N GLY A 91 15.13 4.36 -0.48
CA GLY A 91 15.01 5.79 -0.18
C GLY A 91 14.90 6.04 1.31
N ILE A 92 15.30 7.23 1.74
CA ILE A 92 15.07 7.71 3.12
C ILE A 92 13.81 8.58 3.12
N LEU A 93 12.98 8.45 4.16
CA LEU A 93 11.81 9.30 4.37
C LEU A 93 12.24 10.60 5.05
N PHE A 94 12.30 11.69 4.28
CA PHE A 94 12.52 13.04 4.80
C PHE A 94 11.17 13.69 5.12
N ASN A 95 10.93 14.08 6.38
CA ASN A 95 9.63 14.57 6.85
C ASN A 95 8.47 13.61 6.52
N GLY A 96 8.72 12.29 6.55
CA GLY A 96 7.71 11.28 6.23
C GLY A 96 7.49 11.03 4.75
N CYS A 97 8.27 11.62 3.84
CA CYS A 97 8.13 11.38 2.40
C CYS A 97 9.46 11.09 1.72
N SER A 98 9.41 10.28 0.67
CA SER A 98 10.55 10.00 -0.20
C SER A 98 10.11 10.08 -1.65
N MET A 99 10.94 10.69 -2.50
CA MET A 99 10.72 10.76 -3.93
C MET A 99 11.64 9.77 -4.64
N MET A 100 11.06 8.92 -5.46
CA MET A 100 11.79 7.91 -6.22
C MET A 100 11.64 8.16 -7.71
N GLU A 101 12.74 8.00 -8.45
CA GLU A 101 12.74 8.03 -9.91
C GLU A 101 12.67 6.60 -10.45
N ILE A 102 11.71 6.35 -11.34
CA ILE A 102 11.55 5.06 -11.99
C ILE A 102 11.86 5.24 -13.48
N PRO A 103 12.90 4.58 -14.02
CA PRO A 103 13.16 4.58 -15.45
C PRO A 103 12.06 3.79 -16.17
N ILE A 104 11.44 4.42 -17.17
CA ILE A 104 10.39 3.80 -17.99
C ILE A 104 10.89 3.49 -19.42
N GLN A 105 12.08 3.97 -19.78
CA GLN A 105 12.78 3.57 -21.01
C GLN A 105 13.73 2.40 -20.71
N PRO A 106 13.31 1.18 -21.10
CA PRO A 106 13.53 0.75 -22.48
C PRO A 106 12.29 0.18 -23.21
N PHE A 107 11.06 0.39 -22.73
CA PHE A 107 9.85 -0.28 -23.27
C PHE A 107 8.81 0.69 -23.81
N SER A 108 9.11 1.34 -24.93
CA SER A 108 8.10 2.01 -25.75
C SER A 108 6.98 1.02 -26.08
N LEU A 109 5.80 1.24 -25.47
CA LEU A 109 4.49 0.71 -25.85
C LEU A 109 4.36 -0.83 -25.87
N HIS A 110 4.16 -1.51 -24.73
CA HIS A 110 3.44 -2.83 -24.71
C HIS A 110 3.06 -3.38 -23.31
N PHE A 111 3.11 -2.58 -22.24
CA PHE A 111 2.62 -3.01 -20.92
C PHE A 111 1.13 -2.71 -20.77
N GLN A 112 0.41 -3.64 -20.16
CA GLN A 112 -1.02 -3.55 -19.88
C GLN A 112 -1.27 -2.90 -18.51
N GLU A 113 -0.38 -3.14 -17.56
CA GLU A 113 -0.53 -2.74 -16.17
C GLU A 113 0.85 -2.52 -15.54
N ILE A 114 0.98 -1.46 -14.74
CA ILE A 114 2.13 -1.20 -13.88
C ILE A 114 1.67 -1.43 -12.44
N THR A 115 2.35 -2.32 -11.73
CA THR A 115 2.12 -2.55 -10.31
C THR A 115 3.33 -2.06 -9.53
N ALA A 116 3.11 -1.13 -8.60
CA ALA A 116 4.15 -0.64 -7.71
C ALA A 116 3.92 -1.21 -6.31
N LEU A 117 4.96 -1.81 -5.74
CA LEU A 117 4.94 -2.38 -4.39
C LEU A 117 5.99 -1.68 -3.56
N PHE A 118 5.59 -1.16 -2.40
CA PHE A 118 6.46 -0.43 -1.49
C PHE A 118 6.33 -0.98 -0.08
N GLU A 119 7.46 -1.03 0.61
CA GLU A 119 7.57 -1.44 2.00
C GLU A 119 8.35 -0.35 2.76
N VAL A 120 7.85 0.00 3.93
CA VAL A 120 8.42 1.04 4.78
C VAL A 120 8.97 0.40 6.04
N THR A 121 10.19 0.78 6.40
CA THR A 121 10.88 0.33 7.61
C THR A 121 11.10 1.54 8.52
N GLU A 122 10.54 1.47 9.74
CA GLU A 122 10.69 2.53 10.75
C GLU A 122 12.11 2.58 11.31
N ALA A 123 12.62 3.78 11.59
CA ALA A 123 13.92 3.95 12.24
C ALA A 123 13.80 3.59 13.73
N GLY A 124 14.38 2.45 14.14
CA GLY A 124 14.49 2.05 15.55
C GLY A 124 13.91 0.68 15.91
N THR A 125 13.31 -0.05 14.96
CA THR A 125 12.94 -1.46 15.13
C THR A 125 14.01 -2.35 14.49
N ALA A 126 14.99 -2.73 15.32
CA ALA A 126 15.95 -3.81 15.06
C ALA A 126 15.72 -4.96 16.05
#